data_AF-A0A955YKI2-F1
#
_entry.id   AF-A0A955YKI2-F1
#
_cell.length_a   1.000
_cell.length_b   1.000
_cell.length_c   1.000
_cell.angle_alpha   90.00
_cell.angle_beta   90.00
_cell.angle_gamma   90.00
#
_symmetry.space_group_name_H-M   'P 1'
#
loop_
_entity.id
_entity.type
_entity.pdbx_description
1 polymer ?
#
loop_
_entity_poly.entity_id
_entity_poly.type
_entity_poly.pdbx_seq_one_letter_code
_entity_poly.pdbx_strand_id
1 'polypeptide(L)'
;MPGVDSSRPFVPLRIAILTVSDTRTLATDTSGAILEERARAAGHEVVLRRVVPDLRDLVERQLLAWAEQGDIDVTLTTGGTGLTERDITPDAVHAVCDKLIPGFGEVFRAISMRSIGLSTLQSRATAGVCRGMPIFALPGSNGACRDAWDEVLVHQLDIRYRPCNIAELAPRLHRDPSPRPESIDLDDVLVLRGRLLRALHTVDPRGLEACLAPDATMLVPGRGLLLDAAERAAWLTSQATGVGDPVPAEPQAEPLRDVAFAPAQLAARDVVLLRLGDARSLMASASVKRHAGAPVYDLLHLAAP
;
A
#
# COMPACT_ATOMS: atom_id res chain seq x y z
N MET A 1 27.27 9.83 -20.67
CA MET A 1 26.30 10.71 -21.34
C MET A 1 24.91 10.11 -21.20
N PRO A 2 23.84 10.93 -21.07
CA PRO A 2 22.48 10.43 -21.07
C PRO A 2 22.13 9.82 -22.43
N GLY A 3 21.38 8.72 -22.44
CA GLY A 3 20.96 8.04 -23.66
C GLY A 3 20.75 6.53 -23.50
N VAL A 4 20.18 5.92 -24.55
CA VAL A 4 19.92 4.48 -24.61
C VAL A 4 21.22 3.73 -24.92
N ASP A 5 21.61 2.84 -24.01
CA ASP A 5 22.71 1.89 -24.23
C ASP A 5 22.22 0.68 -25.04
N SER A 6 22.45 0.72 -26.35
CA SER A 6 22.06 -0.34 -27.29
C SER A 6 22.81 -1.67 -27.09
N SER A 7 23.85 -1.72 -26.24
CA SER A 7 24.53 -2.98 -25.90
C SER A 7 23.76 -3.84 -24.91
N ARG A 8 22.77 -3.27 -24.20
CA ARG A 8 21.91 -3.99 -23.25
C ARG A 8 20.63 -4.46 -23.92
N PRO A 9 20.11 -5.64 -23.54
CA PRO A 9 18.81 -6.09 -24.02
C PRO A 9 17.70 -5.19 -23.46
N PHE A 10 16.67 -4.97 -24.27
CA PHE A 10 15.43 -4.37 -23.80
C PHE A 10 14.66 -5.39 -22.95
N VAL A 11 13.97 -4.91 -21.91
CA VAL A 11 13.10 -5.73 -21.06
C VAL A 11 11.71 -5.09 -21.10
N PRO A 12 10.71 -5.78 -21.68
CA PRO A 12 9.32 -5.31 -21.67
C PRO A 12 8.82 -5.12 -20.24
N LEU A 13 7.93 -4.14 -20.06
CA LEU A 13 7.22 -3.89 -18.81
C LEU A 13 5.74 -4.13 -19.05
N ARG A 14 5.05 -4.62 -18.02
CA ARG A 14 3.60 -4.80 -17.99
C ARG A 14 2.96 -3.50 -17.51
N ILE A 15 2.32 -2.80 -18.44
CA ILE A 15 1.74 -1.47 -18.23
C ILE A 15 0.22 -1.59 -18.12
N ALA A 16 -0.35 -0.99 -17.08
CA ALA A 16 -1.78 -0.77 -16.96
C ALA A 16 -2.12 0.70 -17.25
N ILE A 17 -3.22 0.94 -17.98
CA ILE A 17 -3.66 2.29 -18.35
C ILE A 17 -5.06 2.54 -17.77
N LEU A 18 -5.16 3.58 -16.93
CA LEU A 18 -6.41 4.05 -16.33
C LEU A 18 -6.84 5.39 -16.93
N THR A 19 -7.94 5.41 -17.65
CA THR A 19 -8.55 6.66 -18.09
C THR A 19 -9.56 7.13 -17.06
N VAL A 20 -9.40 8.34 -16.54
CA VAL A 20 -10.32 8.96 -15.58
C VAL A 20 -11.22 9.94 -16.31
N SER A 21 -12.49 9.58 -16.48
CA SER A 21 -13.47 10.39 -17.19
C SER A 21 -14.91 9.96 -16.90
N ASP A 22 -15.79 10.94 -16.72
CA ASP A 22 -17.24 10.71 -16.57
C ASP A 22 -17.96 10.36 -17.88
N THR A 23 -17.35 10.66 -19.03
CA THR A 23 -18.02 10.58 -20.34
C THR A 23 -17.38 9.61 -21.32
N ARG A 24 -16.10 9.26 -21.11
CA ARG A 24 -15.41 8.33 -22.01
C ARG A 24 -15.79 6.89 -21.71
N THR A 25 -15.68 6.09 -22.76
CA THR A 25 -15.73 4.63 -22.74
C THR A 25 -14.45 4.11 -23.39
N LEU A 26 -14.15 2.82 -23.28
CA LEU A 26 -12.97 2.25 -23.96
C LEU A 26 -12.97 2.53 -25.49
N ALA A 27 -14.15 2.57 -26.11
CA ALA A 27 -14.30 2.86 -27.53
C ALA A 27 -14.05 4.33 -27.90
N THR A 28 -14.22 5.27 -26.95
CA THR A 28 -14.07 6.72 -27.18
C THR A 28 -12.85 7.31 -26.48
N ASP A 29 -12.11 6.49 -25.73
CA ASP A 29 -10.90 6.84 -25.01
C ASP A 29 -9.69 6.92 -25.95
N THR A 30 -9.55 8.07 -26.60
CA THR A 30 -8.43 8.34 -27.50
C THR A 30 -7.10 8.53 -26.78
N SER A 31 -7.12 9.08 -25.55
CA SER A 31 -5.90 9.35 -24.79
C SER A 31 -5.27 8.05 -24.28
N GLY A 32 -6.09 7.15 -23.71
CA GLY A 32 -5.61 5.82 -23.33
C GLY A 32 -5.19 4.98 -24.53
N ALA A 33 -5.85 5.13 -25.69
CA ALA A 33 -5.43 4.46 -26.92
C ALA A 33 -4.06 4.96 -27.41
N ILE A 34 -3.78 6.26 -27.31
CA ILE A 34 -2.47 6.86 -27.64
C ILE A 34 -1.36 6.29 -26.75
N LEU A 35 -1.61 6.18 -25.44
CA LEU A 35 -0.66 5.61 -24.50
C LEU A 35 -0.42 4.13 -24.79
N GLU A 36 -1.47 3.39 -25.12
CA GLU A 36 -1.36 1.97 -25.48
C GLU A 36 -0.52 1.76 -26.75
N GLU A 37 -0.82 2.50 -27.81
CA GLU A 37 -0.10 2.44 -29.08
C GLU A 37 1.39 2.69 -28.87
N ARG A 38 1.73 3.74 -28.13
CA ARG A 38 3.10 4.14 -27.83
C ARG A 38 3.86 3.12 -26.98
N ALA A 39 3.21 2.60 -25.93
CA ALA A 39 3.77 1.56 -25.09
C ALA A 39 4.10 0.29 -25.88
N ARG A 40 3.15 -0.17 -26.70
CA ARG A 40 3.35 -1.35 -27.56
C ARG A 40 4.41 -1.10 -28.63
N ALA A 41 4.44 0.08 -29.24
CA ALA A 41 5.45 0.46 -30.23
C ALA A 41 6.88 0.48 -29.66
N ALA A 42 7.02 0.83 -28.38
CA ALA A 42 8.30 0.77 -27.66
C ALA A 42 8.70 -0.66 -27.23
N GLY A 43 7.82 -1.65 -27.41
CA GLY A 43 8.06 -3.06 -27.05
C GLY A 43 7.52 -3.48 -25.68
N HIS A 44 6.81 -2.60 -24.96
CA HIS A 44 6.16 -2.96 -23.69
C HIS A 44 4.84 -3.70 -23.92
N GLU A 45 4.33 -4.33 -22.85
CA GLU A 45 3.06 -5.03 -22.85
C GLU A 45 2.01 -4.19 -22.15
N VAL A 46 0.92 -3.84 -22.84
CA VAL A 46 -0.24 -3.23 -22.18
C VAL A 46 -1.18 -4.35 -21.76
N VAL A 47 -1.15 -4.66 -20.46
CA VAL A 47 -1.84 -5.83 -19.87
C VAL A 47 -3.28 -5.50 -19.48
N LEU A 48 -3.57 -4.25 -19.13
CA LEU A 48 -4.89 -3.81 -18.72
C LEU A 48 -5.19 -2.39 -19.21
N ARG A 49 -6.45 -2.19 -19.60
CA ARG A 49 -7.04 -0.87 -19.80
C ARG A 49 -8.36 -0.78 -19.07
N ARG A 50 -8.62 0.35 -18.41
CA ARG A 50 -9.90 0.62 -17.76
C ARG A 50 -10.23 2.10 -17.84
N VAL A 51 -11.53 2.39 -17.94
CA VAL A 51 -12.07 3.74 -17.77
C VAL A 51 -12.85 3.77 -16.47
N VAL A 52 -12.59 4.77 -15.63
CA VAL A 52 -13.34 5.02 -14.38
C VAL A 52 -13.85 6.45 -14.34
N PRO A 53 -15.01 6.71 -13.73
CA PRO A 53 -15.49 8.06 -13.45
C PRO A 53 -14.51 8.88 -12.61
N ASP A 54 -14.62 10.20 -12.66
CA ASP A 54 -13.78 11.14 -11.89
C ASP A 54 -14.26 11.21 -10.43
N LEU A 55 -14.09 10.09 -9.73
CA LEU A 55 -14.48 9.90 -8.34
C LEU A 55 -13.28 9.34 -7.59
N ARG A 56 -12.84 10.07 -6.57
CA ARG A 56 -11.61 9.80 -5.82
C ARG A 56 -11.52 8.34 -5.36
N ASP A 57 -12.54 7.84 -4.67
CA ASP A 57 -12.56 6.47 -4.16
C ASP A 57 -12.45 5.41 -5.27
N LEU A 58 -12.99 5.67 -6.47
CA LEU A 58 -12.89 4.72 -7.58
C LEU A 58 -11.48 4.70 -8.17
N VAL A 59 -10.85 5.88 -8.29
CA VAL A 59 -9.46 5.99 -8.75
C VAL A 59 -8.53 5.33 -7.73
N GLU A 60 -8.65 5.65 -6.44
CA GLU A 60 -7.82 5.07 -5.37
C GLU A 60 -7.94 3.55 -5.30
N ARG A 61 -9.18 3.02 -5.25
CA ARG A 61 -9.42 1.57 -5.24
C ARG A 61 -8.80 0.89 -6.45
N GLN A 62 -8.89 1.50 -7.63
CA GLN A 62 -8.34 0.91 -8.84
C GLN A 62 -6.81 0.86 -8.83
N LEU A 63 -6.16 1.95 -8.39
CA LEU A 63 -4.71 2.04 -8.29
C LEU A 63 -4.16 1.05 -7.26
N LEU A 64 -4.81 0.93 -6.10
CA LEU A 64 -4.45 -0.03 -5.06
C LEU A 64 -4.61 -1.47 -5.54
N ALA A 65 -5.75 -1.82 -6.14
CA ALA A 65 -6.00 -3.17 -6.65
C ALA A 65 -4.95 -3.60 -7.68
N TRP A 66 -4.51 -2.67 -8.55
CA TRP A 66 -3.44 -2.95 -9.51
C TRP A 66 -2.06 -3.07 -8.86
N ALA A 67 -1.77 -2.27 -7.84
CA ALA A 67 -0.53 -2.37 -7.08
C ALA A 67 -0.42 -3.71 -6.33
N GLU A 68 -1.55 -4.24 -5.84
CA GLU A 68 -1.65 -5.49 -5.07
C GLU A 68 -1.52 -6.76 -5.92
N GLN A 69 -1.95 -6.72 -7.18
CA GLN A 69 -1.97 -7.91 -8.05
C GLN A 69 -0.58 -8.49 -8.33
N GLY A 70 0.49 -7.68 -8.25
CA GLY A 70 1.86 -8.10 -8.57
C GLY A 70 2.13 -8.34 -10.07
N ASP A 71 1.10 -8.21 -10.91
CA ASP A 71 1.18 -8.47 -12.35
C ASP A 71 1.34 -7.23 -13.24
N ILE A 72 1.50 -6.07 -12.61
CA ILE A 72 1.64 -4.78 -13.28
C ILE A 72 2.92 -4.13 -12.78
N ASP A 73 3.79 -3.77 -13.71
CA ASP A 73 5.08 -3.15 -13.39
C ASP A 73 4.95 -1.63 -13.28
N VAL A 74 4.03 -1.01 -14.06
CA VAL A 74 3.78 0.43 -14.07
C VAL A 74 2.31 0.73 -14.38
N THR A 75 1.73 1.72 -13.68
CA THR A 75 0.41 2.27 -14.04
C THR A 75 0.54 3.68 -14.62
N LEU A 76 -0.15 3.92 -15.73
CA LEU A 76 -0.33 5.25 -16.32
C LEU A 76 -1.80 5.65 -16.17
N THR A 77 -2.06 6.85 -15.67
CA THR A 77 -3.41 7.42 -15.69
C THR A 77 -3.50 8.60 -16.65
N THR A 78 -4.69 8.85 -17.20
CA THR A 78 -4.97 10.02 -18.04
C THR A 78 -6.33 10.60 -17.71
N GLY A 79 -6.38 11.90 -17.38
CA GLY A 79 -7.62 12.61 -17.01
C GLY A 79 -7.66 13.01 -15.53
N GLY A 80 -8.62 13.87 -15.17
CA GLY A 80 -8.87 14.31 -13.80
C GLY A 80 -7.72 15.08 -13.13
N THR A 81 -6.82 15.71 -13.89
CA THR A 81 -5.67 16.48 -13.36
C THR A 81 -5.83 18.00 -13.50
N GLY A 82 -7.01 18.50 -13.86
CA GLY A 82 -7.28 19.93 -13.96
C GLY A 82 -7.39 20.63 -12.60
N LEU A 83 -8.05 21.79 -12.60
CA LEU A 83 -8.22 22.67 -11.43
C LEU A 83 -9.68 22.74 -10.93
N THR A 84 -10.59 21.98 -11.54
CA THR A 84 -12.00 21.97 -11.12
C THR A 84 -12.20 21.04 -9.93
N GLU A 85 -13.35 21.17 -9.23
CA GLU A 85 -13.70 20.28 -8.11
C GLU A 85 -13.80 18.80 -8.50
N ARG A 86 -14.00 18.51 -9.80
CA ARG A 86 -14.07 17.15 -10.32
C ARG A 86 -12.70 16.53 -10.49
N ASP A 87 -11.67 17.34 -10.78
CA ASP A 87 -10.33 16.87 -11.08
C ASP A 87 -9.64 16.35 -9.81
N ILE A 88 -9.71 15.04 -9.54
CA ILE A 88 -9.22 14.44 -8.28
C ILE A 88 -8.04 13.47 -8.43
N THR A 89 -7.56 13.26 -9.66
CA THR A 89 -6.58 12.19 -9.93
C THR A 89 -5.24 12.41 -9.22
N PRO A 90 -4.66 13.63 -9.15
CA PRO A 90 -3.47 13.87 -8.37
C PRO A 90 -3.66 13.59 -6.87
N ASP A 91 -4.82 13.96 -6.32
CA ASP A 91 -5.18 13.76 -4.92
C ASP A 91 -5.31 12.28 -4.57
N ALA A 92 -5.94 11.49 -5.47
CA ALA A 92 -6.01 10.04 -5.36
C ALA A 92 -4.61 9.40 -5.44
N VAL A 93 -3.74 9.85 -6.34
CA VAL A 93 -2.36 9.36 -6.46
C VAL A 93 -1.56 9.66 -5.19
N HIS A 94 -1.70 10.87 -4.63
CA HIS A 94 -1.02 11.25 -3.39
C HIS A 94 -1.49 10.44 -2.19
N ALA A 95 -2.76 10.05 -2.15
CA ALA A 95 -3.31 9.25 -1.06
C ALA A 95 -2.79 7.80 -1.05
N VAL A 96 -2.57 7.20 -2.22
CA VAL A 96 -2.17 5.78 -2.32
C VAL A 96 -0.65 5.58 -2.41
N CYS A 97 0.12 6.60 -2.76
CA CYS A 97 1.57 6.47 -2.94
C CYS A 97 2.33 6.60 -1.62
N ASP A 98 3.24 5.65 -1.38
CA ASP A 98 4.18 5.67 -0.27
C ASP A 98 5.25 6.77 -0.43
N LYS A 99 5.61 7.05 -1.69
CA LYS A 99 6.67 7.98 -2.06
C LYS A 99 6.28 8.71 -3.33
N LEU A 100 6.30 10.03 -3.29
CA LEU A 100 6.07 10.86 -4.47
C LEU A 100 7.34 10.99 -5.31
N ILE A 101 7.15 11.18 -6.62
CA ILE A 101 8.20 11.49 -7.60
C ILE A 101 7.95 12.93 -8.10
N PRO A 102 8.23 13.96 -7.27
CA PRO A 102 7.90 15.35 -7.61
C PRO A 102 8.54 15.81 -8.93
N GLY A 103 9.76 15.32 -9.21
CA GLY A 103 10.50 15.61 -10.43
C GLY A 103 9.74 15.27 -11.73
N PHE A 104 8.81 14.31 -11.71
CA PHE A 104 7.99 14.03 -12.89
C PHE A 104 7.11 15.22 -13.28
N GLY A 105 6.37 15.77 -12.30
CA GLY A 105 5.49 16.91 -12.57
C GLY A 105 6.27 18.17 -12.97
N GLU A 106 7.44 18.39 -12.37
CA GLU A 106 8.34 19.50 -12.71
C GLU A 106 8.86 19.39 -14.15
N VAL A 107 9.41 18.23 -14.52
CA VAL A 107 9.93 17.96 -15.87
C VAL A 107 8.81 18.03 -16.90
N PHE A 108 7.67 17.42 -16.62
CA PHE A 108 6.51 17.46 -17.50
C PHE A 108 6.05 18.91 -17.77
N ARG A 109 5.90 19.74 -16.72
CA ARG A 109 5.53 21.15 -16.90
C ARG A 109 6.60 21.96 -17.63
N ALA A 110 7.89 21.65 -17.45
CA ALA A 110 8.96 22.29 -18.22
C ALA A 110 8.87 21.95 -19.71
N ILE A 111 8.57 20.69 -20.05
CA ILE A 111 8.33 20.24 -21.44
C ILE A 111 7.08 20.91 -22.00
N SER A 112 5.97 20.85 -21.27
CA SER A 112 4.69 21.45 -21.65
C SER A 112 4.79 22.97 -21.81
N MET A 113 5.61 23.67 -21.03
CA MET A 113 5.84 25.11 -21.23
C MET A 113 6.36 25.42 -22.64
N ARG A 114 7.20 24.56 -23.22
CA ARG A 114 7.69 24.74 -24.60
C ARG A 114 6.60 24.44 -25.65
N SER A 115 5.70 23.53 -25.33
CA SER A 115 4.65 23.03 -26.24
C SER A 115 3.41 23.93 -26.24
N ILE A 116 2.90 24.28 -25.06
CA ILE A 116 1.62 24.98 -24.84
C ILE A 116 1.74 26.27 -24.00
N GLY A 117 2.96 26.69 -23.63
CA GLY A 117 3.19 27.91 -22.86
C GLY A 117 2.53 27.87 -21.48
N LEU A 118 2.01 29.02 -21.04
CA LEU A 118 1.44 29.22 -19.70
C LEU A 118 0.19 28.35 -19.43
N SER A 119 -0.44 27.77 -20.46
CA SER A 119 -1.52 26.80 -20.30
C SER A 119 -1.10 25.58 -19.48
N THR A 120 0.20 25.29 -19.38
CA THR A 120 0.72 24.23 -18.50
C THR A 120 0.35 24.41 -17.02
N LEU A 121 0.00 25.63 -16.57
CA LEU A 121 -0.43 25.91 -15.21
C LEU A 121 -1.79 25.28 -14.86
N GLN A 122 -2.61 24.95 -15.87
CA GLN A 122 -3.94 24.38 -15.67
C GLN A 122 -3.92 22.85 -15.43
N SER A 123 -2.73 22.27 -15.29
CA SER A 123 -2.55 20.84 -15.16
C SER A 123 -1.65 20.47 -13.98
N ARG A 124 -2.12 19.49 -13.20
CA ARG A 124 -1.50 18.98 -11.98
C ARG A 124 -0.88 17.59 -12.16
N ALA A 125 -0.25 17.34 -13.31
CA ALA A 125 0.46 16.08 -13.56
C ALA A 125 1.42 15.73 -12.41
N THR A 126 1.37 14.48 -11.94
CA THR A 126 2.10 14.00 -10.77
C THR A 126 2.47 12.53 -10.91
N ALA A 127 3.37 12.04 -10.06
CA ALA A 127 3.75 10.64 -10.05
C ALA A 127 4.18 10.21 -8.64
N GLY A 128 4.14 8.91 -8.39
CA GLY A 128 4.53 8.31 -7.13
C GLY A 128 4.77 6.82 -7.26
N VAL A 129 5.11 6.18 -6.13
CA VAL A 129 5.26 4.73 -6.01
C VAL A 129 4.27 4.25 -4.97
N CYS A 130 3.37 3.35 -5.37
CA CYS A 130 2.38 2.71 -4.53
C CYS A 130 2.72 1.22 -4.43
N ARG A 131 3.03 0.73 -3.22
CA ARG A 131 3.36 -0.69 -2.99
C ARG A 131 4.43 -1.25 -3.94
N GLY A 132 5.39 -0.41 -4.30
CA GLY A 132 6.46 -0.79 -5.22
C GLY A 132 6.13 -0.63 -6.71
N MET A 133 4.90 -0.28 -7.07
CA MET A 133 4.50 0.01 -8.45
C MET A 133 4.54 1.52 -8.71
N PRO A 134 5.34 2.01 -9.68
CA PRO A 134 5.27 3.38 -10.14
C PRO A 134 3.91 3.71 -10.78
N ILE A 135 3.38 4.89 -10.44
CA ILE A 135 2.15 5.47 -10.97
C ILE A 135 2.47 6.84 -11.56
N PHE A 136 2.06 7.09 -12.80
CA PHE A 136 2.17 8.39 -13.46
C PHE A 136 0.78 8.92 -13.83
N ALA A 137 0.40 10.06 -13.27
CA ALA A 137 -0.86 10.72 -13.55
C ALA A 137 -0.70 11.83 -14.58
N LEU A 138 -1.27 11.60 -15.75
CA LEU A 138 -1.16 12.45 -16.92
C LEU A 138 -2.43 13.26 -17.18
N PRO A 139 -2.33 14.40 -17.86
CA PRO A 139 -3.50 15.17 -18.26
C PRO A 139 -4.32 14.45 -19.33
N GLY A 140 -5.63 14.69 -19.33
CA GLY A 140 -6.56 14.00 -20.23
C GLY A 140 -6.43 14.34 -21.73
N SER A 141 -5.63 15.33 -22.11
CA SER A 141 -5.49 15.74 -23.50
C SER A 141 -4.56 14.81 -24.28
N ASN A 142 -4.91 14.54 -25.55
CA ASN A 142 -4.09 13.72 -26.43
C ASN A 142 -2.65 14.27 -26.53
N GLY A 143 -2.48 15.59 -26.66
CA GLY A 143 -1.16 16.23 -26.72
C GLY A 143 -0.32 15.96 -25.47
N ALA A 144 -0.90 16.11 -24.28
CA ALA A 144 -0.19 15.86 -23.02
C ALA A 144 0.24 14.40 -22.86
N CYS A 145 -0.59 13.44 -23.30
CA CYS A 145 -0.21 12.03 -23.30
C CYS A 145 0.97 11.74 -24.24
N ARG A 146 1.02 12.39 -25.41
CA ARG A 146 2.16 12.29 -26.33
C ARG A 146 3.41 12.89 -25.72
N ASP A 147 3.33 14.12 -25.23
CA ASP A 147 4.46 14.84 -24.63
C ASP A 147 5.03 14.06 -23.43
N ALA A 148 4.16 13.54 -22.54
CA ALA A 148 4.60 12.75 -21.40
C ALA A 148 5.31 11.46 -21.82
N TRP A 149 4.77 10.75 -22.83
CA TRP A 149 5.39 9.52 -23.30
C TRP A 149 6.69 9.79 -24.04
N ASP A 150 6.62 10.59 -25.09
CA ASP A 150 7.68 10.77 -26.09
C ASP A 150 8.91 11.46 -25.48
N GLU A 151 8.73 12.35 -24.49
CA GLU A 151 9.83 13.12 -23.90
C GLU A 151 10.31 12.57 -22.54
N VAL A 152 9.51 11.74 -21.85
CA VAL A 152 9.84 11.26 -20.49
C VAL A 152 9.71 9.76 -20.35
N LEU A 153 8.50 9.20 -20.53
CA LEU A 153 8.24 7.80 -20.16
C LEU A 153 8.98 6.82 -21.07
N VAL A 154 9.07 7.08 -22.37
CA VAL A 154 9.82 6.21 -23.30
C VAL A 154 11.28 6.03 -22.89
N HIS A 155 11.85 7.02 -22.20
CA HIS A 155 13.21 6.97 -21.68
C HIS A 155 13.29 6.34 -20.29
N GLN A 156 12.42 6.76 -19.37
CA GLN A 156 12.46 6.28 -17.99
C GLN A 156 11.94 4.84 -17.82
N LEU A 157 11.14 4.36 -18.76
CA LEU A 157 10.65 2.98 -18.81
C LEU A 157 11.54 2.05 -19.66
N ASP A 158 12.60 2.57 -20.29
CA ASP A 158 13.59 1.75 -20.98
C ASP A 158 14.79 1.45 -20.04
N ILE A 159 14.96 0.18 -19.68
CA ILE A 159 16.04 -0.29 -18.80
C ILE A 159 17.45 0.05 -19.34
N ARG A 160 17.57 0.33 -20.63
CA ARG A 160 18.83 0.67 -21.31
C ARG A 160 19.19 2.14 -21.14
N TYR A 161 18.28 3.00 -20.71
CA TYR A 161 18.53 4.43 -20.57
C TYR A 161 19.49 4.72 -19.40
N ARG A 162 20.53 5.52 -19.68
CA ARG A 162 21.59 5.91 -18.73
C ARG A 162 21.51 7.40 -18.38
N PRO A 163 22.06 7.84 -17.23
CA PRO A 163 22.80 7.03 -16.24
C PRO A 163 21.90 6.17 -15.34
N CYS A 164 20.61 6.49 -15.24
CA CYS A 164 19.62 5.74 -14.47
C CYS A 164 18.23 5.86 -15.12
N ASN A 165 17.35 4.92 -14.77
CA ASN A 165 15.97 4.87 -15.25
C ASN A 165 15.07 4.20 -14.19
N ILE A 166 13.75 4.34 -14.35
CA ILE A 166 12.76 3.78 -13.43
C ILE A 166 12.56 2.27 -13.69
N ALA A 167 12.75 1.79 -14.92
CA ALA A 167 12.64 0.36 -15.24
C ALA A 167 13.66 -0.51 -14.47
N GLU A 168 14.86 0.00 -14.18
CA GLU A 168 15.84 -0.68 -13.32
C GLU A 168 15.40 -0.72 -11.85
N LEU A 169 14.58 0.25 -11.42
CA LEU A 169 14.06 0.32 -10.07
C LEU A 169 12.81 -0.54 -9.90
N ALA A 170 11.94 -0.67 -10.91
CA ALA A 170 10.65 -1.36 -10.79
C ALA A 170 10.76 -2.77 -10.15
N PRO A 171 11.67 -3.68 -10.56
CA PRO A 171 11.83 -4.99 -9.90
C PRO A 171 12.34 -4.90 -8.46
N ARG A 172 13.05 -3.82 -8.10
CA ARG A 172 13.55 -3.56 -6.73
C ARG A 172 12.49 -2.90 -5.86
N LEU A 173 11.57 -2.15 -6.47
CA LEU A 173 10.42 -1.57 -5.80
C LEU A 173 9.38 -2.67 -5.47
N HIS A 174 9.21 -3.66 -6.36
CA HIS A 174 8.39 -4.86 -6.10
C HIS A 174 9.01 -5.87 -5.12
N ARG A 175 10.29 -5.72 -4.75
CA ARG A 175 11.01 -6.64 -3.85
C ARG A 175 11.37 -5.98 -2.52
N ASP A 176 10.35 -5.77 -1.72
CA ASP A 176 10.41 -6.28 -0.36
C ASP A 176 9.13 -7.09 -0.10
N PRO A 177 9.16 -8.42 -0.22
CA PRO A 177 8.03 -9.29 0.10
C PRO A 177 7.83 -9.46 1.61
N SER A 178 8.66 -8.79 2.44
CA SER A 178 8.25 -8.65 3.83
C SER A 178 6.93 -7.90 3.84
N PRO A 179 5.89 -8.43 4.50
CA PRO A 179 4.70 -7.64 4.75
C PRO A 179 5.20 -6.38 5.44
N ARG A 180 5.06 -5.23 4.76
CA ARG A 180 4.89 -4.00 5.52
C ARG A 180 3.68 -4.26 6.42
N PRO A 181 3.67 -3.79 7.68
CA PRO A 181 2.52 -3.98 8.55
C PRO A 181 1.30 -3.27 7.96
N GLU A 182 0.64 -3.94 7.01
CA GLU A 182 -0.70 -3.64 6.55
C GLU A 182 -1.60 -3.95 7.74
N SER A 183 -2.48 -3.01 8.05
CA SER A 183 -3.45 -3.08 9.14
C SER A 183 -4.01 -4.49 9.31
N ILE A 184 -3.87 -5.05 10.50
CA ILE A 184 -4.53 -6.30 10.90
C ILE A 184 -6.00 -6.28 10.43
N ASP A 185 -6.43 -7.30 9.70
CA ASP A 185 -7.84 -7.50 9.38
C ASP A 185 -8.63 -7.82 10.66
N LEU A 186 -9.92 -7.49 10.70
CA LEU A 186 -10.77 -7.73 11.88
C LEU A 186 -10.73 -9.20 12.33
N ASP A 187 -10.63 -10.13 11.39
CA ASP A 187 -10.55 -11.56 11.67
C ASP A 187 -9.23 -11.95 12.36
N ASP A 188 -8.11 -11.34 11.96
CA ASP A 188 -6.83 -11.52 12.63
C ASP A 188 -6.87 -10.94 14.06
N VAL A 189 -7.53 -9.79 14.27
CA VAL A 189 -7.74 -9.21 15.62
C VAL A 189 -8.52 -10.17 16.53
N LEU A 190 -9.52 -10.87 15.99
CA LEU A 190 -10.32 -11.85 16.72
C LEU A 190 -9.51 -13.10 17.10
N VAL A 191 -8.65 -13.59 16.19
CA VAL A 191 -7.74 -14.72 16.47
C VAL A 191 -6.74 -14.36 17.56
N LEU A 192 -6.16 -13.15 17.50
CA LEU A 192 -5.23 -12.62 18.51
C LEU A 192 -5.88 -12.51 19.88
N ARG A 193 -7.10 -11.97 19.93
CA ARG A 193 -7.90 -11.88 21.15
C ARG A 193 -8.16 -13.25 21.76
N GLY A 194 -8.55 -14.24 20.95
CA GLY A 194 -8.82 -15.60 21.43
C GLY A 194 -7.58 -16.28 22.02
N ARG A 195 -6.40 -16.08 21.41
CA ARG A 195 -5.12 -16.60 21.93
C ARG A 195 -4.71 -15.91 23.23
N LEU A 196 -4.87 -14.59 23.32
CA LEU A 196 -4.61 -13.80 24.53
C LEU A 196 -5.45 -14.28 25.72
N LEU A 197 -6.76 -14.45 25.54
CA LEU A 197 -7.66 -14.92 26.59
C LEU A 197 -7.29 -16.32 27.09
N ARG A 198 -6.91 -17.24 26.18
CA ARG A 198 -6.45 -18.58 26.55
C ARG A 198 -5.12 -18.57 27.29
N ALA A 199 -4.18 -17.74 26.85
CA ALA A 199 -2.90 -17.58 27.54
C ALA A 199 -3.08 -17.02 28.95
N LEU A 200 -3.89 -15.97 29.12
CA LEU A 200 -4.24 -15.42 30.44
C LEU A 200 -4.87 -16.50 31.32
N HIS A 201 -5.84 -17.26 30.81
CA HIS A 201 -6.50 -18.31 31.59
C HIS A 201 -5.56 -19.44 32.02
N THR A 202 -4.56 -19.79 31.20
CA THR A 202 -3.64 -20.90 31.46
C THR A 202 -2.49 -20.50 32.40
N VAL A 203 -2.06 -19.24 32.34
CA VAL A 203 -0.89 -18.74 33.08
C VAL A 203 -1.27 -18.03 34.39
N ASP A 204 -2.39 -17.31 34.43
CA ASP A 204 -2.87 -16.62 35.63
C ASP A 204 -4.42 -16.49 35.63
N PRO A 205 -5.14 -17.35 36.36
CA PRO A 205 -6.60 -17.28 36.47
C PRO A 205 -7.15 -15.94 36.98
N ARG A 206 -6.31 -15.11 37.63
CA ARG A 206 -6.67 -13.76 38.12
C ARG A 206 -6.22 -12.64 37.16
N GLY A 207 -5.50 -12.98 36.09
CA GLY A 207 -4.95 -12.01 35.14
C GLY A 207 -6.02 -11.22 34.37
N LEU A 208 -7.22 -11.77 34.22
CA LEU A 208 -8.34 -11.06 33.59
C LEU A 208 -8.85 -9.90 34.46
N GLU A 209 -8.92 -10.07 35.79
CA GLU A 209 -9.30 -8.99 36.71
C GLU A 209 -8.28 -7.85 36.67
N ALA A 210 -7.00 -8.20 36.55
CA ALA A 210 -5.92 -7.22 36.43
C ALA A 210 -6.00 -6.40 35.11
N CYS A 211 -6.48 -6.99 34.01
CA CYS A 211 -6.72 -6.27 32.75
C CYS A 211 -7.83 -5.21 32.87
N LEU A 212 -8.70 -5.34 33.87
CA LEU A 212 -9.81 -4.43 34.15
C LEU A 212 -9.48 -3.42 35.27
N ALA A 213 -8.25 -3.45 35.81
CA ALA A 213 -7.83 -2.49 36.81
C ALA A 213 -7.85 -1.05 36.25
N PRO A 214 -8.15 -0.03 37.07
CA PRO A 214 -8.28 1.36 36.60
C PRO A 214 -7.01 1.95 35.97
N ASP A 215 -5.85 1.44 36.36
CA ASP A 215 -4.52 1.84 35.91
C ASP A 215 -4.00 1.00 34.72
N ALA A 216 -4.77 -0.01 34.29
CA ALA A 216 -4.43 -0.81 33.13
C ALA A 216 -4.63 -0.01 31.84
N THR A 217 -3.71 -0.20 30.89
CA THR A 217 -3.81 0.35 29.53
C THR A 217 -3.77 -0.82 28.54
N MET A 218 -4.65 -0.79 27.53
CA MET A 218 -4.65 -1.78 26.45
C MET A 218 -4.50 -1.09 25.09
N LEU A 219 -3.48 -1.44 24.31
CA LEU A 219 -3.36 -0.98 22.92
C LEU A 219 -4.05 -1.99 22.00
N VAL A 220 -5.04 -1.56 21.21
CA VAL A 220 -5.74 -2.41 20.25
C VAL A 220 -5.45 -1.92 18.83
N PRO A 221 -4.88 -2.78 17.96
CA PRO A 221 -4.65 -2.47 16.55
C PRO A 221 -5.94 -2.01 15.85
N GLY A 222 -5.85 -0.95 15.03
CA GLY A 222 -7.01 -0.35 14.34
C GLY A 222 -8.00 0.43 15.23
N ARG A 223 -7.88 0.35 16.56
CA ARG A 223 -8.79 1.01 17.52
C ARG A 223 -8.09 2.01 18.46
N GLY A 224 -6.77 1.89 18.64
CA GLY A 224 -5.96 2.77 19.48
C GLY A 224 -5.87 2.32 20.94
N LEU A 225 -5.53 3.26 21.83
CA LEU A 225 -5.37 3.01 23.27
C LEU A 225 -6.74 2.98 23.98
N LEU A 226 -7.04 1.88 24.66
CA LEU A 226 -8.20 1.71 25.52
C LEU A 226 -7.79 1.90 26.99
N LEU A 227 -8.11 3.09 27.50
CA LEU A 227 -7.79 3.53 28.86
C LEU A 227 -8.94 3.29 29.84
N ASP A 228 -10.17 3.13 29.34
CA ASP A 228 -11.34 2.84 30.17
C ASP A 228 -11.54 1.34 30.41
N ALA A 229 -11.89 0.98 31.66
CA ALA A 229 -12.08 -0.42 32.06
C ALA A 229 -13.29 -1.07 31.40
N ALA A 230 -14.38 -0.31 31.15
CA ALA A 230 -15.56 -0.82 30.48
C ALA A 230 -15.29 -1.04 28.98
N GLU A 231 -14.51 -0.16 28.33
CA GLU A 231 -14.06 -0.37 26.95
C GLU A 231 -13.18 -1.61 26.79
N ARG A 232 -12.23 -1.81 27.73
CA ARG A 232 -11.41 -3.04 27.78
C ARG A 232 -12.28 -4.28 28.00
N ALA A 233 -13.22 -4.24 28.95
CA ALA A 233 -14.14 -5.35 29.23
C ALA A 233 -15.01 -5.68 28.02
N ALA A 234 -15.60 -4.66 27.37
CA ALA A 234 -16.43 -4.82 26.19
C ALA A 234 -15.64 -5.46 25.03
N TRP A 235 -14.39 -5.03 24.83
CA TRP A 235 -13.52 -5.65 23.83
C TRP A 235 -13.20 -7.11 24.18
N LEU A 236 -12.77 -7.39 25.42
CA LEU A 236 -12.42 -8.73 25.90
C LEU A 236 -13.61 -9.70 25.90
N THR A 237 -14.84 -9.23 26.01
CA THR A 237 -16.07 -10.05 26.12
C THR A 237 -16.97 -10.05 24.87
N SER A 238 -16.70 -9.19 23.87
CA SER A 238 -17.47 -9.13 22.61
C SER A 238 -17.60 -10.50 21.92
N GLN A 239 -18.78 -10.89 21.43
CA GLN A 239 -18.90 -12.12 20.63
C GLN A 239 -18.32 -11.87 19.23
N ALA A 240 -17.56 -12.82 18.68
CA ALA A 240 -17.16 -12.78 17.27
C ALA A 240 -18.43 -12.96 16.41
N THR A 241 -18.99 -11.87 15.92
CA THR A 241 -20.18 -11.90 15.07
C THR A 241 -19.75 -12.16 13.62
N GLY A 242 -19.60 -13.44 13.24
CA GLY A 242 -19.43 -13.80 11.82
C GLY A 242 -18.82 -15.18 11.57
N VAL A 243 -19.69 -16.11 11.16
CA VAL A 243 -19.42 -17.26 10.26
C VAL A 243 -18.37 -18.31 10.73
N GLY A 244 -18.86 -19.36 11.41
CA GLY A 244 -19.18 -20.61 10.70
C GLY A 244 -18.09 -21.48 10.07
N ASP A 245 -16.79 -21.24 10.26
CA ASP A 245 -15.75 -22.19 9.82
C ASP A 245 -15.02 -22.85 11.02
N PRO A 246 -14.72 -24.17 10.94
CA PRO A 246 -13.97 -24.84 11.97
C PRO A 246 -12.58 -24.21 12.12
N VAL A 247 -12.18 -23.94 13.36
CA VAL A 247 -10.81 -23.55 13.71
C VAL A 247 -9.85 -24.54 13.03
N PRO A 248 -8.96 -24.09 12.13
CA PRO A 248 -8.04 -25.00 11.45
C PRO A 248 -7.19 -25.74 12.48
N ALA A 249 -6.98 -27.04 12.25
CA ALA A 249 -6.19 -27.89 13.13
C ALA A 249 -4.74 -27.35 13.28
N GLU A 250 -4.22 -27.46 14.50
CA GLU A 250 -2.92 -26.93 14.94
C GLU A 250 -1.77 -27.25 13.97
N PRO A 251 -0.98 -26.26 13.52
CA PRO A 251 0.43 -26.51 13.29
C PRO A 251 1.11 -26.70 14.65
N GLN A 252 1.94 -27.74 14.78
CA GLN A 252 2.66 -28.08 16.02
C GLN A 252 3.30 -26.82 16.63
N ALA A 253 2.82 -26.44 17.81
CA ALA A 253 3.30 -25.26 18.52
C ALA A 253 4.78 -25.46 18.93
N GLU A 254 5.68 -24.62 18.43
CA GLU A 254 7.02 -24.54 19.00
C GLU A 254 6.93 -24.04 20.46
N PRO A 255 7.82 -24.54 21.36
CA PRO A 255 7.85 -24.09 22.74
C PRO A 255 8.21 -22.59 22.83
N LEU A 256 7.61 -21.94 23.84
CA LEU A 256 7.79 -20.53 24.18
C LEU A 256 9.29 -20.21 24.36
N ARG A 257 9.74 -19.08 23.77
CA ARG A 257 11.12 -18.59 23.90
C ARG A 257 11.13 -17.22 24.57
N ASP A 258 11.98 -17.04 25.59
CA ASP A 258 12.25 -15.73 26.19
C ASP A 258 13.13 -14.90 25.25
N VAL A 259 12.65 -13.71 24.87
CA VAL A 259 13.38 -12.79 23.98
C VAL A 259 13.31 -11.38 24.55
N ALA A 260 14.46 -10.77 24.85
CA ALA A 260 14.56 -9.37 25.24
C ALA A 260 14.28 -8.45 24.04
N PHE A 261 13.60 -7.32 24.25
CA PHE A 261 13.27 -6.37 23.18
C PHE A 261 13.49 -4.91 23.60
N ALA A 262 13.76 -4.05 22.61
CA ALA A 262 13.91 -2.61 22.78
C ALA A 262 12.63 -1.87 22.35
N PRO A 263 12.21 -0.78 23.04
CA PRO A 263 10.97 -0.04 22.73
C PRO A 263 10.84 0.44 21.28
N ALA A 264 11.94 0.75 20.61
CA ALA A 264 11.94 1.15 19.19
C ALA A 264 11.48 0.03 18.23
N GLN A 265 11.49 -1.23 18.67
CA GLN A 265 11.06 -2.38 17.89
C GLN A 265 9.54 -2.62 17.93
N LEU A 266 8.80 -1.87 18.77
CA LEU A 266 7.33 -1.88 18.83
C LEU A 266 6.68 -1.19 17.63
N ALA A 267 7.37 -0.24 16.99
CA ALA A 267 6.82 0.58 15.91
C ALA A 267 6.58 -0.17 14.59
N ALA A 268 7.01 -1.43 14.51
CA ALA A 268 6.92 -2.27 13.31
C ALA A 268 6.04 -3.51 13.51
N ARG A 269 5.29 -3.58 14.62
CA ARG A 269 4.50 -4.76 14.98
C ARG A 269 3.14 -4.38 15.56
N ASP A 270 2.18 -5.22 15.21
CA ASP A 270 0.79 -5.21 15.63
C ASP A 270 0.63 -5.78 17.05
N VAL A 271 0.89 -4.95 18.06
CA VAL A 271 1.04 -5.39 19.46
C VAL A 271 -0.20 -5.07 20.30
N VAL A 272 -0.68 -6.05 21.09
CA VAL A 272 -1.55 -5.79 22.25
C VAL A 272 -0.66 -5.69 23.51
N LEU A 273 -0.49 -4.48 24.02
CA LEU A 273 0.24 -4.21 25.27
C LEU A 273 -0.74 -4.16 26.42
N LEU A 274 -0.47 -4.92 27.50
CA LEU A 274 -1.21 -4.85 28.77
C LEU A 274 -0.22 -4.52 29.91
N ARG A 275 -0.46 -3.41 30.60
CA ARG A 275 0.30 -3.04 31.81
C ARG A 275 -0.57 -3.27 33.04
N LEU A 276 -0.08 -4.05 34.01
CA LEU A 276 -0.79 -4.36 35.26
C LEU A 276 -0.18 -3.55 36.40
N GLY A 277 -0.59 -2.29 36.50
CA GLY A 277 -0.16 -1.35 37.54
C GLY A 277 1.35 -1.12 37.64
N ASP A 278 1.81 -0.85 38.87
CA ASP A 278 3.14 -0.28 39.14
C ASP A 278 4.27 -1.31 39.26
N ALA A 279 3.98 -2.63 39.24
CA ALA A 279 5.02 -3.64 39.49
C ALA A 279 4.97 -4.91 38.62
N ARG A 280 4.00 -5.07 37.69
CA ARG A 280 3.97 -6.23 36.77
C ARG A 280 3.53 -5.81 35.36
N SER A 281 4.33 -6.14 34.34
CA SER A 281 3.96 -5.92 32.93
C SER A 281 3.82 -7.28 32.25
N LEU A 282 2.69 -7.51 31.57
CA LEU A 282 2.43 -8.72 30.77
C LEU A 282 2.16 -8.26 29.33
N MET A 283 3.17 -8.33 28.45
CA MET A 283 2.98 -8.04 27.03
C MET A 283 2.70 -9.33 26.29
N ALA A 284 1.58 -9.39 25.60
CA ALA A 284 1.29 -10.43 24.61
C ALA A 284 1.37 -9.79 23.23
N SER A 285 2.55 -9.83 22.63
CA SER A 285 2.71 -9.41 21.23
C SER A 285 2.45 -10.60 20.32
N ALA A 286 1.64 -10.37 19.30
CA ALA A 286 1.64 -11.22 18.14
C ALA A 286 2.32 -10.51 16.98
N SER A 287 3.39 -11.11 16.51
CA SER A 287 4.08 -10.68 15.31
C SER A 287 3.37 -11.32 14.13
N VAL A 288 2.67 -10.55 13.30
CA VAL A 288 2.17 -11.02 11.99
C VAL A 288 3.37 -11.21 11.06
N LYS A 289 4.13 -12.29 11.26
CA LYS A 289 5.08 -12.76 10.26
C LYS A 289 4.31 -13.67 9.34
N ARG A 290 3.87 -13.18 8.18
CA ARG A 290 3.33 -14.07 7.15
C ARG A 290 4.45 -15.02 6.69
N HIS A 291 4.28 -16.32 6.88
CA HIS A 291 5.17 -17.34 6.31
C HIS A 291 4.41 -18.08 5.21
N ALA A 292 4.90 -18.03 3.97
CA ALA A 292 4.25 -18.65 2.80
C ALA A 292 2.77 -18.25 2.59
N GLY A 293 2.38 -17.02 2.93
CA GLY A 293 1.03 -16.49 2.72
C GLY A 293 0.04 -16.73 3.87
N ALA A 294 0.38 -17.56 4.86
CA ALA A 294 -0.45 -17.78 6.06
C ALA A 294 0.01 -16.88 7.22
N PRO A 295 -0.91 -16.31 8.02
CA PRO A 295 -0.55 -15.55 9.22
C PRO A 295 0.06 -16.49 10.27
N VAL A 296 1.26 -16.17 10.74
CA VAL A 296 1.87 -16.82 11.92
C VAL A 296 1.62 -15.91 13.11
N TYR A 297 1.14 -16.49 14.21
CA TYR A 297 0.87 -15.75 15.45
C TYR A 297 1.77 -16.27 16.57
N ASP A 298 2.74 -15.46 16.97
CA ASP A 298 3.59 -15.72 18.13
C ASP A 298 2.89 -15.24 19.41
N LEU A 299 3.07 -15.94 20.53
CA LEU A 299 2.61 -15.49 21.85
C LEU A 299 3.84 -15.28 22.73
N LEU A 300 4.18 -14.02 22.99
CA LEU A 300 5.30 -13.65 23.86
C LEU A 300 4.81 -13.51 25.29
N HIS A 301 5.53 -14.10 26.25
CA HIS A 301 5.31 -13.88 27.67
C HIS A 301 6.40 -12.91 28.14
N LEU A 302 6.03 -11.77 28.72
CA LEU A 302 7.00 -10.98 29.48
C LEU A 302 6.88 -11.36 30.94
N ALA A 303 7.87 -12.08 31.45
CA ALA A 303 8.16 -12.02 32.87
C ALA A 303 8.76 -10.65 33.18
N ALA A 304 8.32 -10.03 34.29
CA ALA A 304 8.92 -8.81 34.79
C ALA A 304 10.42 -9.04 35.13
N PRO A 305 11.28 -8.01 35.06
CA PRO A 305 12.56 -8.06 35.77
C PRO A 305 12.34 -8.18 37.28
#